data_AF-A0A1Q8SR48-F1
#
_entry.id   AF-A0A1Q8SR48-F1
#
_cell.length_a   1.000
_cell.length_b   1.000
_cell.length_c   1.000
_cell.angle_alpha   90.00
_cell.angle_beta   90.00
_cell.angle_gamma   90.00
#
_symmetry.space_group_name_H-M   'P 1'
#
loop_
_entity.id
_entity.type
_entity.pdbx_description
1 polymer ?
#
loop_
_entity_poly.entity_id
_entity_poly.type
_entity_poly.pdbx_seq_one_letter_code
_entity_poly.pdbx_strand_id
1 'polypeptide(L)'
;MRPVRLPVFAATLALIVSGAISTAQAEPKRFEIDPDHFTIAFMVDHMGYENLLGQFLKGEGSFVYDRETQTLSEADVTIQAASVFTNLDARDHHVRGGDFLDAEDHPRLHFVATDFEPSSSTTGTLNGELTMLGRTEPVTLDVTLNKDEVYPFGHGRPTLGLSVRGALDRSDWGMDYGVGNGMVGDHVTLIFELEALEQDGSP
;
A
#
# COMPACT_ATOMS: atom_id res chain seq x y z
N MET A 1 -92.00 -10.84 -5.33
CA MET A 1 -90.69 -10.63 -4.67
C MET A 1 -89.80 -11.83 -5.00
N ARG A 2 -88.67 -11.60 -5.67
CA ARG A 2 -87.62 -12.61 -5.96
C ARG A 2 -86.76 -12.83 -4.70
N PRO A 3 -85.97 -13.90 -4.67
CA PRO A 3 -84.54 -13.66 -4.44
C PRO A 3 -83.68 -14.30 -5.54
N VAL A 4 -82.73 -13.49 -6.00
CA VAL A 4 -81.63 -13.83 -6.91
C VAL A 4 -80.48 -14.38 -6.07
N ARG A 5 -79.86 -15.50 -6.49
CA ARG A 5 -78.65 -16.04 -5.85
C ARG A 5 -77.41 -15.53 -6.59
N LEU A 6 -76.52 -14.84 -5.88
CA LEU A 6 -75.19 -14.44 -6.36
C LEU A 6 -74.16 -15.57 -6.10
N PRO A 7 -73.19 -15.82 -7.00
CA PRO A 7 -72.01 -16.61 -6.67
C PRO A 7 -70.93 -15.69 -6.07
N VAL A 8 -70.35 -16.08 -4.95
CA VAL A 8 -69.17 -15.41 -4.38
C VAL A 8 -67.93 -16.19 -4.84
N PHE A 9 -67.08 -15.53 -5.63
CA PHE A 9 -65.77 -16.02 -6.02
C PHE A 9 -64.84 -16.06 -4.80
N ALA A 10 -64.22 -17.20 -4.54
CA ALA A 10 -63.15 -17.32 -3.55
C ALA A 10 -61.85 -16.76 -4.17
N ALA A 11 -61.34 -15.66 -3.62
CA ALA A 11 -60.06 -15.08 -3.99
C ALA A 11 -58.94 -15.73 -3.16
N THR A 12 -58.08 -16.50 -3.81
CA THR A 12 -56.87 -17.07 -3.20
C THR A 12 -55.81 -15.98 -3.08
N LEU A 13 -55.47 -15.59 -1.85
CA LEU A 13 -54.42 -14.62 -1.57
C LEU A 13 -53.05 -15.33 -1.66
N ALA A 14 -52.30 -15.09 -2.72
CA ALA A 14 -50.91 -15.56 -2.84
C ALA A 14 -50.01 -14.63 -2.02
N LEU A 15 -49.47 -15.15 -0.92
CA LEU A 15 -48.49 -14.45 -0.08
C LEU A 15 -47.12 -14.53 -0.79
N ILE A 16 -46.71 -13.44 -1.45
CA ILE A 16 -45.34 -13.31 -1.96
C ILE A 16 -44.45 -12.91 -0.78
N VAL A 17 -43.73 -13.89 -0.22
CA VAL A 17 -42.65 -13.62 0.73
C VAL A 17 -41.44 -13.16 -0.08
N SER A 18 -41.29 -11.84 -0.25
CA SER A 18 -40.03 -11.26 -0.72
C SER A 18 -38.97 -11.42 0.37
N GLY A 19 -38.24 -12.53 0.34
CA GLY A 19 -37.00 -12.67 1.09
C GLY A 19 -36.00 -11.65 0.56
N ALA A 20 -35.67 -10.63 1.36
CA ALA A 20 -34.55 -9.77 1.08
C ALA A 20 -33.28 -10.64 1.09
N ILE A 21 -32.69 -10.86 -0.07
CA ILE A 21 -31.38 -11.47 -0.20
C ILE A 21 -30.41 -10.39 0.29
N SER A 22 -30.02 -10.48 1.57
CA SER A 22 -28.92 -9.69 2.09
C SER A 22 -27.65 -10.26 1.48
N THR A 23 -27.14 -9.63 0.42
CA THR A 23 -25.77 -9.87 -0.02
C THR A 23 -24.88 -9.37 1.10
N ALA A 24 -24.33 -10.27 1.91
CA ALA A 24 -23.31 -9.92 2.88
C ALA A 24 -22.13 -9.36 2.07
N GLN A 25 -21.98 -8.03 2.07
CA GLN A 25 -20.76 -7.40 1.57
C GLN A 25 -19.64 -7.84 2.50
N ALA A 26 -18.54 -8.36 1.95
CA ALA A 26 -17.35 -8.61 2.75
C ALA A 26 -16.90 -7.28 3.38
N GLU A 27 -16.82 -7.23 4.71
CA GLU A 27 -16.33 -6.03 5.39
C GLU A 27 -14.85 -5.78 5.04
N PRO A 28 -14.43 -4.51 4.86
CA PRO A 28 -13.02 -4.16 4.71
C PRO A 28 -12.17 -4.82 5.80
N LYS A 29 -11.01 -5.36 5.40
CA LYS A 29 -10.11 -6.06 6.31
C LYS A 29 -8.82 -5.28 6.51
N ARG A 30 -8.33 -5.27 7.73
CA ARG A 30 -7.01 -4.74 8.08
C ARG A 30 -5.93 -5.76 7.73
N PHE A 31 -4.90 -5.28 7.05
CA PHE A 31 -3.68 -6.02 6.74
C PHE A 31 -2.49 -5.32 7.35
N GLU A 32 -1.54 -6.10 7.82
CA GLU A 32 -0.25 -5.61 8.31
C GLU A 32 0.86 -6.21 7.46
N ILE A 33 1.86 -5.40 7.11
CA ILE A 33 3.04 -5.87 6.38
C ILE A 33 3.72 -6.94 7.23
N ASP A 34 4.01 -8.08 6.61
CA ASP A 34 4.76 -9.14 7.26
C ASP A 34 6.22 -8.69 7.48
N PRO A 35 6.70 -8.58 8.73
CA PRO A 35 8.07 -8.18 9.00
C PRO A 35 9.12 -9.17 8.46
N ASP A 36 8.75 -10.41 8.16
CA ASP A 36 9.67 -11.43 7.64
C ASP A 36 9.68 -11.50 6.10
N HIS A 37 8.69 -10.89 5.42
CA HIS A 37 8.49 -11.00 3.97
C HIS A 37 8.26 -9.62 3.32
N PHE A 38 9.28 -8.76 3.38
CA PHE A 38 9.28 -7.50 2.63
C PHE A 38 10.65 -7.16 2.04
N THR A 39 10.62 -6.29 1.04
CA THR A 39 11.77 -5.58 0.47
C THR A 39 11.36 -4.16 0.21
N ILE A 40 12.16 -3.22 0.72
CA ILE A 40 11.99 -1.78 0.51
C ILE A 40 13.27 -1.28 -0.13
N ALA A 41 13.29 -1.19 -1.45
CA ALA A 41 14.48 -0.92 -2.24
C ALA A 41 14.33 0.35 -3.08
N PHE A 42 15.48 0.91 -3.46
CA PHE A 42 15.57 2.05 -4.34
C PHE A 42 16.76 1.92 -5.28
N MET A 43 16.68 2.60 -6.42
CA MET A 43 17.81 2.77 -7.33
C MET A 43 18.05 4.24 -7.63
N VAL A 44 19.33 4.64 -7.67
CA VAL A 44 19.74 6.02 -7.98
C VAL A 44 21.00 6.00 -8.86
N ASP A 45 21.05 6.89 -9.84
CA ASP A 45 22.23 7.05 -10.70
C ASP A 45 23.45 7.54 -9.88
N HIS A 46 24.62 6.98 -10.18
CA HIS A 46 25.89 7.41 -9.60
C HIS A 46 26.87 7.74 -10.74
N MET A 47 26.97 9.03 -11.05
CA MET A 47 27.84 9.60 -12.09
C MET A 47 27.66 8.99 -13.49
N GLY A 48 26.49 8.43 -13.80
CA GLY A 48 26.24 7.73 -15.07
C GLY A 48 26.95 6.38 -15.22
N TYR A 49 27.65 5.90 -14.20
CA TYR A 49 28.37 4.61 -14.26
C TYR A 49 27.51 3.44 -13.82
N GLU A 50 26.67 3.63 -12.81
CA GLU A 50 25.80 2.59 -12.27
C GLU A 50 24.50 3.18 -11.75
N ASN A 51 23.44 2.37 -11.78
CA ASN A 51 22.28 2.58 -10.93
C ASN A 51 22.53 1.84 -9.62
N LEU A 52 22.89 2.58 -8.59
CA LEU A 52 23.15 2.03 -7.28
C LEU A 52 21.84 1.47 -6.69
N LEU A 53 21.83 0.18 -6.37
CA LEU A 53 20.75 -0.44 -5.60
C LEU A 53 21.00 -0.29 -4.09
N GLY A 54 20.01 0.28 -3.40
CA GLY A 54 19.96 0.33 -1.94
C GLY A 54 18.64 -0.20 -1.40
N GLN A 55 18.60 -0.46 -0.10
CA GLN A 55 17.41 -0.93 0.59
C GLN A 55 17.31 -0.36 2.01
N PHE A 56 16.11 -0.33 2.56
CA PHE A 56 15.86 -0.11 3.97
C PHE A 56 15.51 -1.43 4.64
N LEU A 57 16.28 -1.78 5.67
CA LEU A 57 16.16 -3.07 6.37
C LEU A 57 15.04 -3.10 7.42
N LYS A 58 14.43 -1.96 7.73
CA LYS A 58 13.38 -1.85 8.75
C LYS A 58 12.25 -0.98 8.23
N GLY A 59 11.09 -1.59 8.07
CA GLY A 59 9.83 -0.92 7.80
C GLY A 59 8.69 -1.67 8.46
N GLU A 60 7.60 -0.95 8.69
CA GLU A 60 6.34 -1.49 9.18
C GLU A 60 5.20 -0.71 8.53
N GLY A 61 4.02 -1.30 8.49
CA GLY A 61 2.88 -0.60 7.95
C GLY A 61 1.64 -1.47 7.92
N SER A 62 0.53 -0.81 7.64
CA SER A 62 -0.77 -1.45 7.57
C SER A 62 -1.70 -0.69 6.66
N PHE A 63 -2.76 -1.36 6.23
CA PHE A 63 -3.82 -0.76 5.44
C PHE A 63 -5.12 -1.51 5.64
N VAL A 64 -6.25 -0.87 5.31
CA VAL A 64 -7.56 -1.50 5.26
C VAL A 64 -7.96 -1.63 3.79
N TYR A 65 -8.37 -2.83 3.39
CA TYR A 65 -8.74 -3.13 2.01
C TYR A 65 -10.03 -3.94 1.93
N ASP A 66 -10.95 -3.48 1.09
CA ASP A 66 -12.15 -4.19 0.69
C ASP A 66 -11.90 -4.90 -0.66
N ARG A 67 -11.97 -6.23 -0.65
CA ARG A 67 -11.71 -7.05 -1.84
C ARG A 67 -12.80 -6.97 -2.89
N GLU A 68 -14.05 -6.72 -2.48
CA GLU A 68 -15.19 -6.68 -3.40
C GLU A 68 -15.27 -5.34 -4.13
N THR A 69 -15.03 -4.24 -3.41
CA THR A 69 -15.07 -2.89 -3.98
C THR A 69 -13.72 -2.38 -4.43
N GLN A 70 -12.63 -3.10 -4.11
CA GLN A 70 -11.23 -2.69 -4.32
C GLN A 70 -10.90 -1.34 -3.65
N THR A 71 -11.61 -1.00 -2.57
CA THR A 71 -11.39 0.24 -1.84
C THR A 71 -10.26 0.06 -0.83
N LEU A 72 -9.29 0.97 -0.87
CA LEU A 72 -8.21 1.06 0.11
C LEU A 72 -8.46 2.25 1.05
N SER A 73 -8.23 2.08 2.34
CA SER A 73 -8.22 3.16 3.32
C SER A 73 -7.13 2.95 4.35
N GLU A 74 -6.74 4.00 5.07
CA GLU A 74 -5.83 3.94 6.23
C GLU A 74 -4.47 3.27 5.94
N ALA A 75 -3.98 3.37 4.70
CA ALA A 75 -2.65 2.87 4.38
C ALA A 75 -1.58 3.82 4.95
N ASP A 76 -0.83 3.31 5.93
CA ASP A 76 0.21 4.01 6.68
C ASP A 76 1.46 3.12 6.74
N VAL A 77 2.60 3.64 6.29
CA VAL A 77 3.88 2.92 6.25
C VAL A 77 4.98 3.79 6.84
N THR A 78 5.75 3.23 7.76
CA THR A 78 6.93 3.86 8.35
C THR A 78 8.18 3.08 8.01
N ILE A 79 9.21 3.76 7.52
CA ILE A 79 10.54 3.21 7.26
C ILE A 79 11.55 3.90 8.18
N GLN A 80 12.45 3.13 8.79
CA GLN A 80 13.51 3.68 9.63
C GLN A 80 14.67 4.16 8.76
N ALA A 81 14.94 5.46 8.73
CA ALA A 81 15.98 6.07 7.88
C ALA A 81 17.37 5.45 8.12
N ALA A 82 17.70 5.21 9.39
CA ALA A 82 18.98 4.61 9.78
C ALA A 82 19.17 3.16 9.30
N SER A 83 18.12 2.50 8.81
CA SER A 83 18.17 1.12 8.31
C SER A 83 18.65 0.99 6.86
N VAL A 84 19.05 2.11 6.23
CA VAL A 84 19.61 2.10 4.87
C VAL A 84 20.81 1.15 4.78
N PHE A 85 20.85 0.39 3.70
CA PHE A 85 21.89 -0.55 3.35
C PHE A 85 22.14 -0.49 1.85
N THR A 86 23.39 -0.28 1.47
CA THR A 86 23.84 -0.21 0.08
C THR A 86 25.00 -1.16 -0.19
N ASN A 87 25.27 -2.11 0.71
CA ASN A 87 26.41 -3.04 0.61
C ASN A 87 27.79 -2.35 0.70
N LEU A 88 27.88 -1.18 1.35
CA LEU A 88 29.13 -0.51 1.69
C LEU A 88 28.96 0.38 2.93
N ASP A 89 29.53 -0.04 4.06
CA ASP A 89 29.37 0.64 5.36
C ASP A 89 29.71 2.14 5.32
N ALA A 90 30.76 2.53 4.59
CA ALA A 90 31.17 3.93 4.47
C ALA A 90 30.11 4.78 3.77
N ARG A 91 29.46 4.25 2.73
CA ARG A 91 28.36 4.93 2.04
C ARG A 91 27.10 4.94 2.90
N ASP A 92 26.79 3.83 3.56
CA ASP A 92 25.65 3.76 4.47
C ASP A 92 25.80 4.77 5.62
N HIS A 93 27.01 4.97 6.14
CA HIS A 93 27.28 6.01 7.12
C HIS A 93 27.02 7.42 6.55
N HIS A 94 27.50 7.70 5.33
CA HIS A 94 27.28 9.00 4.70
C HIS A 94 25.80 9.27 4.39
N VAL A 95 25.08 8.28 3.85
CA VAL A 95 23.65 8.40 3.51
C VAL A 95 22.77 8.60 4.75
N ARG A 96 23.19 8.13 5.93
CA ARG A 96 22.49 8.44 7.19
C ARG A 96 22.74 9.87 7.69
N GLY A 97 23.77 10.56 7.20
CA GLY A 97 24.14 11.89 7.66
C GLY A 97 23.33 13.02 7.03
N GLY A 98 23.61 14.24 7.48
CA GLY A 98 22.88 15.47 7.10
C GLY A 98 22.96 15.88 5.63
N ASP A 99 23.88 15.30 4.84
CA ASP A 99 23.92 15.50 3.39
C ASP A 99 22.78 14.73 2.66
N PHE A 100 22.20 13.73 3.33
CA PHE A 100 21.21 12.81 2.76
C PHE A 100 19.99 12.67 3.67
N LEU A 101 19.85 11.56 4.42
CA LEU A 101 18.63 11.24 5.17
C LEU A 101 18.55 11.94 6.53
N ASP A 102 19.67 12.45 7.03
CA ASP A 102 19.79 13.04 8.36
C ASP A 102 19.07 12.23 9.44
N ALA A 103 19.39 10.94 9.51
CA ALA A 103 18.61 9.95 10.23
C ALA A 103 18.61 10.13 11.76
N GLU A 104 19.47 10.99 12.29
CA GLU A 104 19.48 11.37 13.72
C GLU A 104 18.31 12.31 14.04
N ASP A 105 18.13 13.37 13.26
CA ASP A 105 17.07 14.37 13.44
C ASP A 105 15.76 13.97 12.74
N HIS A 106 15.85 13.15 11.69
CA HIS A 106 14.75 12.67 10.87
C HIS A 106 14.72 11.13 10.78
N PRO A 107 14.40 10.42 11.88
CA PRO A 107 14.57 8.97 11.97
C PRO A 107 13.58 8.16 11.11
N ARG A 108 12.51 8.79 10.60
CA ARG A 108 11.41 8.12 9.90
C ARG A 108 11.15 8.73 8.53
N LEU A 109 10.99 7.88 7.53
CA LEU A 109 10.28 8.18 6.30
C LEU A 109 8.86 7.64 6.48
N HIS A 110 7.85 8.48 6.32
CA HIS A 110 6.46 8.14 6.64
C HIS A 110 5.55 8.41 5.46
N PHE A 111 4.89 7.37 4.95
CA PHE A 111 3.94 7.46 3.85
C PHE A 111 2.52 7.25 4.36
N VAL A 112 1.61 8.12 3.94
CA VAL A 112 0.17 7.99 4.21
C VAL A 112 -0.58 8.10 2.88
N ALA A 113 -1.37 7.08 2.55
CA ALA A 113 -2.17 7.11 1.34
C ALA A 113 -3.30 8.15 1.44
N THR A 114 -3.55 8.81 0.33
CA THR A 114 -4.64 9.76 0.16
C THR A 114 -5.75 9.20 -0.72
N ASP A 115 -5.39 8.40 -1.71
CA ASP A 115 -6.35 7.80 -2.65
C ASP A 115 -5.79 6.54 -3.32
N PHE A 116 -6.68 5.64 -3.73
CA PHE A 116 -6.33 4.47 -4.53
C PHE A 116 -7.31 4.31 -5.70
N GLU A 117 -6.76 4.24 -6.91
CA GLU A 117 -7.50 4.15 -8.16
C GLU A 117 -7.26 2.77 -8.82
N PRO A 118 -8.18 1.80 -8.68
CA PRO A 118 -8.07 0.52 -9.36
C PRO A 118 -8.10 0.70 -10.88
N SER A 119 -7.11 0.13 -11.58
CA SER A 119 -7.05 0.09 -13.04
C SER A 119 -7.43 -1.28 -13.62
N SER A 120 -7.38 -2.33 -12.79
CA SER A 120 -7.91 -3.66 -13.09
C SER A 120 -8.26 -4.43 -11.81
N SER A 121 -8.59 -5.71 -11.93
CA SER A 121 -8.79 -6.60 -10.77
C SER A 121 -7.52 -6.81 -9.93
N THR A 122 -6.34 -6.55 -10.49
CA THR A 122 -5.05 -6.82 -9.83
C THR A 122 -4.06 -5.66 -9.91
N THR A 123 -4.47 -4.50 -10.44
CA THR A 123 -3.58 -3.33 -10.58
C THR A 123 -4.31 -2.06 -10.22
N GLY A 124 -3.58 -1.07 -9.74
CA GLY A 124 -4.11 0.25 -9.45
C GLY A 124 -3.02 1.25 -9.12
N THR A 125 -3.41 2.51 -9.01
CA THR A 125 -2.51 3.62 -8.68
C THR A 125 -2.79 4.07 -7.25
N LEU A 126 -1.77 4.08 -6.41
CA LEU A 126 -1.80 4.54 -5.03
C LEU A 126 -1.17 5.92 -4.94
N ASN A 127 -1.97 6.91 -4.57
CA ASN A 127 -1.51 8.26 -4.30
C ASN A 127 -1.37 8.44 -2.78
N GLY A 128 -0.34 9.17 -2.36
CA GLY A 128 -0.16 9.49 -0.96
C GLY A 128 0.88 10.57 -0.73
N GLU A 129 1.05 10.90 0.54
CA GLU A 129 2.00 11.90 1.01
C GLU A 129 3.18 11.19 1.66
N LEU A 130 4.40 11.49 1.20
CA LEU A 130 5.63 11.00 1.81
C LEU A 130 6.28 12.12 2.60
N THR A 131 6.49 11.88 3.89
CA THR A 131 7.24 12.74 4.78
C THR A 131 8.67 12.23 4.96
N MET A 132 9.65 13.05 4.62
CA MET A 132 11.09 12.78 4.76
C MET A 132 11.82 14.12 5.02
N LEU A 133 12.88 14.13 5.83
CA LEU A 133 13.62 15.38 6.15
C LEU A 133 12.72 16.54 6.66
N GLY A 134 11.62 16.20 7.34
CA GLY A 134 10.65 17.17 7.85
C GLY A 134 9.80 17.87 6.78
N ARG A 135 9.89 17.45 5.51
CA ARG A 135 9.04 17.92 4.41
C ARG A 135 8.08 16.82 3.98
N THR A 136 6.90 17.22 3.52
CA THR A 136 5.85 16.31 3.06
C THR A 136 5.50 16.68 1.63
N GLU A 137 5.67 15.75 0.71
CA GLU A 137 5.39 15.94 -0.71
C GLU A 137 4.62 14.72 -1.26
N PRO A 138 3.80 14.91 -2.31
CA PRO A 138 3.01 13.84 -2.89
C PRO A 138 3.86 12.85 -3.66
N VAL A 139 3.51 11.56 -3.58
CA VAL A 139 4.10 10.47 -4.36
C VAL A 139 2.99 9.60 -4.94
N THR A 140 3.17 9.19 -6.20
CA THR A 140 2.30 8.25 -6.89
C THR A 140 3.03 6.92 -7.09
N LEU A 141 2.35 5.82 -6.74
CA LEU A 141 2.90 4.47 -6.77
C LEU A 141 1.97 3.55 -7.58
N ASP A 142 2.55 2.74 -8.46
CA ASP A 142 1.84 1.67 -9.16
C ASP A 142 1.83 0.42 -8.29
N VAL A 143 0.65 -0.12 -8.02
CA VAL A 143 0.45 -1.33 -7.20
C VAL A 143 -0.01 -2.48 -8.07
N THR A 144 0.59 -3.65 -7.87
CA THR A 144 0.16 -4.93 -8.44
C THR A 144 -0.13 -5.93 -7.32
N LEU A 145 -1.34 -6.47 -7.31
CA LEU A 145 -1.74 -7.61 -6.49
C LEU A 145 -1.28 -8.90 -7.19
N ASN A 146 -0.22 -9.50 -6.67
CA ASN A 146 0.35 -10.74 -7.20
C ASN A 146 -0.49 -11.96 -6.80
N LYS A 147 -0.99 -11.95 -5.56
CA LYS A 147 -1.74 -13.07 -4.98
C LYS A 147 -2.60 -12.61 -3.80
N ASP A 148 -3.78 -13.19 -3.67
CA ASP A 148 -4.66 -13.09 -2.49
C ASP A 148 -5.17 -14.50 -2.17
N GLU A 149 -4.59 -15.15 -1.17
CA GLU A 149 -4.96 -16.50 -0.77
C GLU A 149 -4.57 -16.77 0.69
N VAL A 150 -5.08 -17.85 1.27
CA VAL A 150 -4.54 -18.38 2.52
C VAL A 150 -3.11 -18.88 2.28
N TYR A 151 -2.18 -18.46 3.14
CA TYR A 151 -0.79 -18.89 3.04
C TYR A 151 -0.66 -20.42 3.14
N PRO A 152 0.10 -21.09 2.25
CA PRO A 152 0.04 -22.55 2.10
C PRO A 152 0.68 -23.35 3.25
N PHE A 153 1.46 -22.70 4.12
CA PHE A 153 2.12 -23.31 5.28
C PHE A 153 2.38 -22.25 6.36
N GLY A 154 3.08 -22.62 7.44
CA GLY A 154 3.44 -21.65 8.49
C GLY A 154 2.21 -21.06 9.19
N HIS A 155 2.06 -19.74 9.15
CA HIS A 155 0.98 -19.02 9.85
C HIS A 155 -0.41 -19.31 9.27
N GLY A 156 -0.54 -19.73 8.00
CA GLY A 156 -1.82 -20.15 7.42
C GLY A 156 -2.92 -19.08 7.42
N ARG A 157 -2.53 -17.80 7.37
CA ARG A 157 -3.45 -16.64 7.36
C ARG A 157 -3.76 -16.19 5.93
N PRO A 158 -4.94 -15.59 5.66
CA PRO A 158 -5.15 -14.85 4.42
C PRO A 158 -4.05 -13.80 4.23
N THR A 159 -3.44 -13.80 3.05
CA THR A 159 -2.23 -13.02 2.75
C THR A 159 -2.34 -12.40 1.36
N LEU A 160 -1.97 -11.13 1.27
CA LEU A 160 -1.80 -10.43 0.01
C LEU A 160 -0.32 -10.37 -0.33
N GLY A 161 0.07 -10.81 -1.53
CA GLY A 161 1.39 -10.55 -2.11
C GLY A 161 1.31 -9.34 -3.04
N LEU A 162 2.14 -8.34 -2.80
CA LEU A 162 2.10 -7.05 -3.49
C LEU A 162 3.46 -6.67 -4.07
N SER A 163 3.46 -6.20 -5.31
CA SER A 163 4.58 -5.47 -5.90
C SER A 163 4.17 -4.02 -6.07
N VAL A 164 5.02 -3.09 -5.59
CA VAL A 164 4.76 -1.65 -5.70
C VAL A 164 5.96 -0.97 -6.35
N ARG A 165 5.70 -0.06 -7.28
CA ARG A 165 6.71 0.68 -8.05
C ARG A 165 6.38 2.15 -8.04
N GLY A 166 7.41 2.97 -8.18
CA GLY A 166 7.24 4.41 -8.35
C GLY A 166 8.58 5.08 -8.54
N ALA A 167 8.56 6.40 -8.55
CA ALA A 167 9.77 7.19 -8.52
C ALA A 167 9.48 8.55 -7.89
N LEU A 168 10.55 9.21 -7.45
CA LEU A 168 10.53 10.57 -6.94
C LEU A 168 11.84 11.26 -7.27
N ASP A 169 11.87 12.58 -7.19
CA ASP A 169 13.10 13.35 -7.21
C ASP A 169 13.44 13.76 -5.77
N ARG A 170 14.60 13.35 -5.26
CA ARG A 170 14.92 13.51 -3.83
C ARG A 170 15.15 14.98 -3.43
N SER A 171 15.43 15.85 -4.39
CA SER A 171 15.56 17.30 -4.19
C SER A 171 14.25 17.96 -3.74
N ASP A 172 13.09 17.36 -4.01
CA ASP A 172 11.79 17.86 -3.51
C ASP A 172 11.77 17.93 -1.96
N TRP A 173 12.43 16.96 -1.30
CA TRP A 173 12.62 16.94 0.16
C TRP A 173 13.87 17.71 0.63
N GLY A 174 14.60 18.36 -0.27
CA GLY A 174 15.83 19.10 0.03
C GLY A 174 17.08 18.24 0.15
N MET A 175 17.04 17.00 -0.35
CA MET A 175 18.18 16.10 -0.37
C MET A 175 19.07 16.39 -1.59
N ASP A 176 19.80 17.51 -1.58
CA ASP A 176 20.43 18.06 -2.79
C ASP A 176 21.88 17.60 -3.04
N TYR A 177 22.50 16.86 -2.12
CA TYR A 177 23.92 16.48 -2.23
C TYR A 177 24.21 15.75 -3.54
N GLY A 178 25.13 16.27 -4.36
CA GLY A 178 25.54 15.63 -5.61
C GLY A 178 24.58 15.82 -6.80
N VAL A 179 23.42 16.45 -6.61
CA VAL A 179 22.45 16.70 -7.70
C VAL A 179 23.03 17.72 -8.69
N GLY A 180 23.37 18.91 -8.21
CA GLY A 180 23.78 20.04 -9.07
C GLY A 180 25.09 19.84 -9.84
N ASN A 181 25.91 18.86 -9.45
CA ASN A 181 27.16 18.52 -10.14
C ASN A 181 27.12 17.13 -10.82
N GLY A 182 25.97 16.45 -10.80
CA GLY A 182 25.76 15.15 -11.43
C GLY A 182 26.52 13.99 -10.78
N MET A 183 26.98 14.13 -9.53
CA MET A 183 27.65 13.04 -8.82
C MET A 183 26.67 11.97 -8.35
N VAL A 184 25.47 12.38 -7.93
CA VAL A 184 24.41 11.49 -7.47
C VAL A 184 23.10 11.96 -8.08
N GLY A 185 22.39 11.06 -8.76
CA GLY A 185 21.12 11.36 -9.41
C GLY A 185 20.10 11.99 -8.47
N ASP A 186 19.22 12.82 -9.05
CA ASP A 186 18.06 13.36 -8.33
C ASP A 186 16.91 12.35 -8.35
N HIS A 187 16.68 11.75 -9.52
CA HIS A 187 15.67 10.74 -9.72
C HIS A 187 15.98 9.43 -9.00
N VAL A 188 15.05 9.00 -8.17
CA VAL A 188 15.12 7.76 -7.40
C VAL A 188 13.98 6.85 -7.82
N THR A 189 14.32 5.68 -8.35
CA THR A 189 13.34 4.62 -8.61
C THR A 189 13.04 3.87 -7.31
N LEU A 190 11.76 3.59 -7.06
CA LEU A 190 11.27 2.89 -5.88
C LEU A 190 10.80 1.49 -6.24
N ILE A 191 11.21 0.50 -5.44
CA ILE A 191 10.94 -0.92 -5.66
C ILE A 191 10.53 -1.55 -4.33
N PHE A 192 9.25 -1.87 -4.18
CA PHE A 192 8.76 -2.57 -3.00
C PHE A 192 8.15 -3.93 -3.38
N GLU A 193 8.47 -4.94 -2.57
CA GLU A 193 7.85 -6.26 -2.59
C GLU A 193 7.43 -6.57 -1.18
N LEU A 194 6.18 -6.98 -0.95
CA LEU A 194 5.75 -7.31 0.40
C LEU A 194 4.62 -8.34 0.41
N GLU A 195 4.59 -9.11 1.49
CA GLU A 195 3.41 -9.84 1.91
C GLU A 195 2.70 -9.05 3.02
N ALA A 196 1.37 -9.05 3.00
CA ALA A 196 0.56 -8.40 4.02
C ALA A 196 -0.47 -9.40 4.58
N LEU A 197 -0.47 -9.55 5.90
CA LEU A 197 -1.22 -10.55 6.63
C LEU A 197 -2.54 -9.95 7.14
N GLU A 198 -3.65 -10.60 6.82
CA GLU A 198 -4.95 -10.22 7.35
C GLU A 198 -4.97 -10.37 8.88
N GLN A 199 -5.52 -9.37 9.57
CA GLN A 199 -5.64 -9.34 11.02
C GLN A 199 -7.04 -9.79 11.47
N ASP A 200 -7.09 -10.51 12.59
CA ASP A 200 -8.34 -10.94 13.20
C ASP A 200 -9.04 -9.75 13.91
N GLY A 201 -10.08 -9.20 13.30
CA GLY A 201 -10.89 -8.10 13.85
C GLY A 201 -11.62 -7.31 12.77
N SER A 202 -12.72 -6.64 13.13
CA SER A 202 -13.21 -5.50 12.33
C SER A 202 -12.18 -4.35 12.45
N PRO A 203 -12.04 -3.48 11.42
CA PRO A 203 -11.07 -2.39 11.42
C PRO A 203 -11.12 -1.53 12.69
#